data_AF-A0A0R2PSU5-F1
#
_entry.id   AF-A0A0R2PSU5-F1
#
_cell.length_a   1.000
_cell.length_b   1.000
_cell.length_c   1.000
_cell.angle_alpha   90.00
_cell.angle_beta   90.00
_cell.angle_gamma   90.00
#
_symmetry.space_group_name_H-M   'P 1'
#
loop_
_entity.id
_entity.type
_entity.pdbx_description
1 polymer ?
#
loop_
_entity_poly.entity_id
_entity_poly.type
_entity_poly.pdbx_seq_one_letter_code
_entity_poly.pdbx_strand_id
1 'polypeptide(L)'
;MYVHVPFCRHKCDYCAFATFTDKAHIVSQYLLALRTEIERAAPSPRAAAVFVGGGTPSHVSPHELVHALDAIARHDDAEFTIECNPDDVTVELLQVYRSIGVNRVSLGMQSSSPHVLATLGRTHSPDNVVRAVDAITATGFTTFNLDVMYGGAGESLDDWAATVQQVVALGAPHVSAYGLTVEAGTALADQPARHPNDDDQADKYDIVDDILGAAGYVNYEISNWAKPGHECKLNAIYWSGGNYAGFGSAAHAHVDGRRSWNVRTPDRFIELIEAGRPAESSFEVLDAAT
;
A
#
# COMPACT_ATOMS: atom_id res chain seq x y z
N MET A 1 9.10 -1.14 9.39
CA MET A 1 7.86 -1.14 10.20
C MET A 1 6.69 -0.97 9.26
N TYR A 2 5.68 -1.80 9.39
CA TYR A 2 4.42 -1.69 8.66
C TYR A 2 3.30 -1.25 9.60
N VAL A 3 2.45 -0.33 9.16
CA VAL A 3 1.27 0.11 9.90
C VAL A 3 0.03 -0.10 9.04
N HIS A 4 -0.92 -0.88 9.54
CA HIS A 4 -2.16 -1.19 8.83
C HIS A 4 -3.29 -0.25 9.27
N VAL A 5 -3.87 0.48 8.31
CA VAL A 5 -5.07 1.30 8.48
C VAL A 5 -6.21 0.68 7.67
N PRO A 6 -7.18 -0.01 8.31
CA PRO A 6 -8.05 -0.96 7.63
C PRO A 6 -9.33 -0.32 7.04
N PHE A 7 -9.38 1.01 6.89
CA PHE A 7 -10.58 1.72 6.48
C PHE A 7 -10.53 2.13 5.01
N CYS A 8 -11.60 1.85 4.27
CA CYS A 8 -11.75 2.25 2.87
C CYS A 8 -13.13 2.87 2.63
N ARG A 9 -13.24 3.75 1.63
CA ARG A 9 -14.53 4.21 1.13
C ARG A 9 -15.28 3.11 0.36
N HIS A 10 -14.54 2.39 -0.48
CA HIS A 10 -15.04 1.31 -1.33
C HIS A 10 -14.06 0.14 -1.30
N LYS A 11 -14.57 -1.09 -1.32
CA LYS A 11 -13.75 -2.29 -1.45
C LYS A 11 -13.65 -2.66 -2.92
N CYS A 12 -12.44 -2.70 -3.46
CA CYS A 12 -12.20 -3.13 -4.84
C CYS A 12 -12.45 -4.64 -4.97
N ASP A 13 -12.84 -5.08 -6.16
CA ASP A 13 -13.32 -6.46 -6.38
C ASP A 13 -12.24 -7.52 -6.16
N TYR A 14 -10.97 -7.15 -6.33
CA TYR A 14 -9.77 -7.98 -6.14
C TYR A 14 -9.13 -7.86 -4.75
N CYS A 15 -9.59 -6.92 -3.92
CA CYS A 15 -8.88 -6.58 -2.69
C CYS A 15 -9.07 -7.65 -1.60
N ALA A 16 -7.99 -8.38 -1.32
CA ALA A 16 -7.93 -9.40 -0.26
C ALA A 16 -7.49 -8.85 1.12
N PHE A 17 -7.01 -7.60 1.17
CA PHE A 17 -6.61 -6.96 2.41
C PHE A 17 -7.75 -6.88 3.43
N ALA A 18 -7.40 -6.75 4.71
CA ALA A 18 -8.35 -6.57 5.79
C ALA A 18 -8.92 -5.14 5.78
N THR A 19 -9.82 -4.87 4.82
CA THR A 19 -10.44 -3.56 4.62
C THR A 19 -11.91 -3.56 4.99
N PHE A 20 -12.37 -2.48 5.62
CA PHE A 20 -13.74 -2.29 6.09
C PHE A 20 -14.30 -0.96 5.59
N THR A 21 -15.53 -0.98 5.08
CA THR A 21 -16.21 0.19 4.49
C THR A 21 -17.39 0.68 5.32
N ASP A 22 -17.73 -0.01 6.41
CA ASP A 22 -18.89 0.21 7.28
C ASP A 22 -18.50 0.60 8.72
N LYS A 23 -17.24 1.00 8.92
CA LYS A 23 -16.62 1.20 10.24
C LYS A 23 -16.22 2.65 10.56
N ALA A 24 -16.81 3.63 9.88
CA ALA A 24 -16.48 5.05 10.10
C ALA A 24 -16.59 5.50 11.58
N HIS A 25 -17.54 4.94 12.33
CA HIS A 25 -17.81 5.29 13.73
C HIS A 25 -16.71 4.88 14.72
N ILE A 26 -15.78 4.00 14.35
CA ILE A 26 -14.68 3.55 15.22
C ILE A 26 -13.30 4.07 14.78
N VAL A 27 -13.20 4.87 13.72
CA VAL A 27 -11.91 5.31 13.15
C VAL A 27 -11.04 6.02 14.20
N SER A 28 -11.58 7.01 14.91
CA SER A 28 -10.82 7.74 15.94
C SER A 28 -10.37 6.81 17.08
N GLN A 29 -11.24 5.89 17.52
CA GLN A 29 -10.90 4.90 18.56
C GLN A 29 -9.79 3.96 18.10
N TYR A 30 -9.85 3.51 16.84
CA TYR A 30 -8.81 2.69 16.24
C TYR A 30 -7.47 3.41 16.19
N LEU A 31 -7.43 4.68 15.79
CA LEU A 31 -6.19 5.45 15.71
C LEU A 31 -5.56 5.71 17.09
N LEU A 32 -6.39 5.92 18.13
CA LEU A 32 -5.92 5.98 19.52
C LEU A 32 -5.37 4.63 20.02
N ALA A 33 -6.05 3.53 19.70
CA ALA A 33 -5.57 2.18 20.01
C ALA A 33 -4.25 1.88 19.26
N LEU A 34 -4.13 2.27 18.00
CA LEU A 34 -2.91 2.13 17.21
C LEU A 34 -1.74 2.88 17.86
N ARG A 35 -1.96 4.13 18.27
CA ARG A 35 -0.95 4.89 19.01
C ARG A 35 -0.51 4.15 20.28
N THR A 36 -1.48 3.66 21.05
CA THR A 36 -1.24 2.93 22.30
C THR A 36 -0.43 1.65 22.06
N GLU A 37 -0.70 0.92 20.98
CA GLU A 37 0.07 -0.27 20.59
C GLU A 37 1.53 0.10 20.27
N ILE A 38 1.75 1.15 19.48
CA ILE A 38 3.09 1.65 19.12
C ILE A 38 3.87 2.06 20.38
N GLU A 39 3.25 2.82 21.28
CA GLU A 39 3.89 3.29 22.52
C GLU A 39 4.25 2.12 23.45
N ARG A 40 3.41 1.09 23.54
CA ARG A 40 3.65 -0.10 24.36
C ARG A 40 4.77 -0.99 23.85
N ALA A 41 5.10 -0.92 22.57
CA ALA A 41 6.24 -1.64 22.01
C ALA A 41 7.59 -1.04 22.44
N ALA A 42 7.60 0.09 23.16
CA ALA A 42 8.82 0.72 23.65
C ALA A 42 9.49 -0.07 24.81
N PRO A 43 10.85 -0.16 24.85
CA PRO A 43 11.78 0.34 23.84
C PRO A 43 11.83 -0.59 22.62
N SER A 44 11.37 -0.08 21.46
CA SER A 44 11.50 -0.75 20.17
C SER A 44 12.73 -0.20 19.43
N PRO A 45 13.39 -1.00 18.58
CA PRO A 45 14.39 -0.49 17.65
C PRO A 45 13.82 0.66 16.81
N ARG A 46 14.64 1.68 16.54
CA ARG A 46 14.26 2.77 15.64
C ARG A 46 14.03 2.21 14.24
N ALA A 47 12.91 2.58 13.61
CA ALA A 47 12.60 2.13 12.26
C ALA A 47 13.49 2.84 11.22
N ALA A 48 14.16 2.08 10.36
CA ALA A 48 14.86 2.59 9.17
C ALA A 48 13.90 2.85 7.98
N ALA A 49 12.74 2.19 8.00
CA ALA A 49 11.65 2.40 7.05
C ALA A 49 10.30 2.21 7.75
N VAL A 50 9.34 3.07 7.43
CA VAL A 50 7.94 2.99 7.86
C VAL A 50 7.07 3.01 6.61
N PHE A 51 6.10 2.11 6.54
CA PHE A 51 5.12 2.06 5.46
C PHE A 51 3.73 1.96 6.05
N VAL A 52 2.87 2.91 5.72
CA VAL A 52 1.49 2.99 6.20
C VAL A 52 0.57 2.65 5.04
N GLY A 53 -0.18 1.57 5.17
CA GLY A 53 -1.03 1.06 4.10
C GLY A 53 -2.22 0.25 4.61
N GLY A 54 -2.77 -0.58 3.73
CA GLY A 54 -3.80 -1.56 4.07
C GLY A 54 -5.12 -1.28 3.38
N GLY A 55 -5.98 -0.50 4.03
CA GLY A 55 -7.16 0.06 3.40
C GLY A 55 -6.81 1.31 2.62
N THR A 56 -7.11 2.47 3.19
CA THR A 56 -6.82 3.76 2.56
C THR A 56 -6.43 4.74 3.66
N PRO A 57 -5.14 4.87 4.02
CA PRO A 57 -4.68 5.82 5.03
C PRO A 57 -5.11 7.26 4.73
N SER A 58 -5.18 7.66 3.45
CA SER A 58 -5.69 8.97 3.02
C SER A 58 -7.18 9.21 3.29
N HIS A 59 -7.95 8.16 3.59
CA HIS A 59 -9.39 8.27 3.81
C HIS A 59 -9.74 8.72 5.24
N VAL A 60 -8.87 8.44 6.21
CA VAL A 60 -9.11 8.84 7.61
C VAL A 60 -8.65 10.27 7.87
N SER A 61 -9.03 10.83 9.02
CA SER A 61 -8.57 12.17 9.42
C SER A 61 -7.03 12.23 9.41
N PRO A 62 -6.41 13.12 8.62
CA PRO A 62 -4.95 13.17 8.53
C PRO A 62 -4.32 13.62 9.85
N HIS A 63 -5.00 14.47 10.63
CA HIS A 63 -4.52 14.90 11.93
C HIS A 63 -4.54 13.79 12.98
N GLU A 64 -5.60 12.97 13.00
CA GLU A 64 -5.67 11.83 13.92
C GLU A 64 -4.67 10.74 13.52
N LEU A 65 -4.51 10.48 12.22
CA LEU A 65 -3.54 9.51 11.73
C LEU A 65 -2.10 9.95 12.04
N VAL A 66 -1.78 11.21 11.76
CA VAL A 66 -0.47 11.79 12.11
C VAL A 66 -0.23 11.71 13.62
N HIS A 67 -1.24 12.00 14.44
CA HIS A 67 -1.12 11.84 15.89
C HIS A 67 -0.80 10.39 16.29
N ALA A 68 -1.38 9.38 15.64
CA ALA A 68 -1.03 7.99 15.93
C ALA A 68 0.40 7.64 15.49
N LEU A 69 0.80 8.09 14.30
CA LEU A 69 2.08 7.75 13.68
C LEU A 69 3.29 8.47 14.29
N ASP A 70 3.09 9.64 14.89
CA ASP A 70 4.16 10.41 15.56
C ASP A 70 4.76 9.67 16.77
N ALA A 71 4.07 8.65 17.30
CA ALA A 71 4.61 7.79 18.36
C ALA A 71 5.72 6.84 17.87
N ILE A 72 5.92 6.70 16.56
CA ILE A 72 6.91 5.76 16.01
C ILE A 72 8.33 6.33 16.23
N ALA A 73 9.19 5.54 16.88
CA ALA A 73 10.62 5.84 16.93
C ALA A 73 11.29 5.48 15.59
N ARG A 74 11.92 6.46 14.92
CA ARG A 74 12.46 6.33 13.56
C ARG A 74 13.87 6.91 13.48
N HIS A 75 14.73 6.39 12.60
CA HIS A 75 15.98 7.08 12.26
C HIS A 75 15.70 8.41 11.54
N ASP A 76 16.63 9.36 11.61
CA ASP A 76 16.44 10.70 11.05
C ASP A 76 16.32 10.67 9.51
N ASP A 77 16.96 9.68 8.88
CA ASP A 77 16.96 9.40 7.45
C ASP A 77 16.02 8.24 7.06
N ALA A 78 15.07 7.89 7.94
CA ALA A 78 14.14 6.81 7.68
C ALA A 78 13.26 7.08 6.45
N GLU A 79 13.07 6.06 5.61
CA GLU A 79 12.01 6.11 4.60
C GLU A 79 10.66 6.11 5.33
N PHE A 80 9.75 6.99 4.94
CA PHE A 80 8.40 7.03 5.51
C PHE A 80 7.38 7.21 4.40
N THR A 81 6.78 6.08 4.04
CA THR A 81 5.82 5.94 2.96
C THR A 81 4.40 5.89 3.51
N ILE A 82 3.49 6.58 2.83
CA ILE A 82 2.04 6.48 3.07
C ILE A 82 1.30 6.18 1.77
N GLU A 83 0.38 5.22 1.83
CA GLU A 83 -0.54 4.92 0.72
C GLU A 83 -1.68 5.95 0.67
N CYS A 84 -1.99 6.39 -0.54
CA CYS A 84 -3.07 7.31 -0.83
C CYS A 84 -3.96 6.80 -1.96
N ASN A 85 -5.25 7.15 -1.88
CA ASN A 85 -6.17 7.07 -3.01
C ASN A 85 -6.12 8.40 -3.80
N PRO A 86 -6.06 8.36 -5.14
CA PRO A 86 -6.11 9.56 -5.98
C PRO A 86 -7.22 10.56 -5.66
N ASP A 87 -8.37 10.08 -5.18
CA ASP A 87 -9.53 10.92 -4.87
C ASP A 87 -9.37 11.76 -3.59
N ASP A 88 -8.44 11.39 -2.71
CA ASP A 88 -8.29 12.04 -1.40
C ASP A 88 -7.10 13.03 -1.37
N VAL A 89 -6.17 12.97 -2.33
CA VAL A 89 -4.90 13.71 -2.28
C VAL A 89 -5.10 15.20 -2.56
N THR A 90 -4.70 16.03 -1.60
CA THR A 90 -4.56 17.49 -1.76
C THR A 90 -3.20 17.97 -1.21
N VAL A 91 -2.81 19.20 -1.53
CA VAL A 91 -1.59 19.82 -0.98
C VAL A 91 -1.67 19.91 0.55
N GLU A 92 -2.83 20.25 1.11
CA GLU A 92 -3.04 20.38 2.54
C GLU A 92 -2.88 19.03 3.26
N LEU A 93 -3.47 17.96 2.69
CA LEU A 93 -3.30 16.60 3.20
C LEU A 93 -1.82 16.22 3.28
N LEU A 94 -1.10 16.45 2.17
CA LEU A 94 0.31 16.12 2.03
C LEU A 94 1.21 16.95 2.97
N GLN A 95 0.87 18.22 3.21
CA GLN A 95 1.56 19.06 4.21
C GLN A 95 1.40 18.51 5.63
N VAL A 96 0.21 18.01 5.98
CA VAL A 96 -0.02 17.35 7.28
C VAL A 96 0.87 16.11 7.42
N TYR A 97 0.95 15.26 6.39
CA TYR A 97 1.85 14.10 6.44
C TYR A 97 3.34 14.49 6.52
N ARG A 98 3.77 15.51 5.78
CA ARG A 98 5.16 16.02 5.87
C ARG A 98 5.50 16.56 7.26
N SER A 99 4.53 17.03 8.04
CA SER A 99 4.78 17.58 9.38
C SER A 99 5.41 16.57 10.35
N ILE A 100 5.21 15.27 10.12
CA ILE A 100 5.85 14.18 10.88
C ILE A 100 6.94 13.46 10.09
N GLY A 101 7.41 14.05 9.00
CA GLY A 101 8.52 13.53 8.20
C GLY A 101 8.15 12.37 7.26
N VAL A 102 6.90 12.26 6.82
CA VAL A 102 6.55 11.46 5.64
C VAL A 102 7.29 12.04 4.44
N ASN A 103 8.02 11.19 3.71
CA ASN A 103 8.89 11.59 2.62
C ASN A 103 8.66 10.79 1.33
N ARG A 104 7.69 9.87 1.32
CA ARG A 104 7.26 9.11 0.15
C ARG A 104 5.76 8.87 0.14
N VAL A 105 5.14 8.91 -1.04
CA VAL A 105 3.71 8.63 -1.25
C VAL A 105 3.57 7.44 -2.21
N SER A 106 2.68 6.50 -1.92
CA SER A 106 2.27 5.44 -2.85
C SER A 106 0.84 5.68 -3.30
N LEU A 107 0.61 5.82 -4.60
CA LEU A 107 -0.69 6.20 -5.14
C LEU A 107 -1.31 5.05 -5.94
N GLY A 108 -2.50 4.62 -5.53
CA GLY A 108 -3.22 3.54 -6.20
C GLY A 108 -3.89 3.93 -7.51
N MET A 109 -3.14 4.02 -8.62
CA MET A 109 -3.63 4.35 -9.98
C MET A 109 -4.38 3.19 -10.65
N GLN A 110 -3.82 1.98 -10.60
CA GLN A 110 -4.29 0.74 -11.21
C GLN A 110 -4.28 0.75 -12.74
N SER A 111 -5.06 1.62 -13.38
CA SER A 111 -5.14 1.71 -14.84
C SER A 111 -5.45 3.14 -15.27
N SER A 112 -4.97 3.53 -16.46
CA SER A 112 -5.38 4.76 -17.13
C SER A 112 -6.75 4.63 -17.81
N SER A 113 -7.23 3.39 -18.00
CA SER A 113 -8.39 3.07 -18.81
C SER A 113 -9.66 2.97 -17.95
N PRO A 114 -10.67 3.84 -18.14
CA PRO A 114 -11.88 3.84 -17.32
C PRO A 114 -12.64 2.51 -17.33
N HIS A 115 -12.65 1.80 -18.45
CA HIS A 115 -13.37 0.53 -18.56
C HIS A 115 -12.65 -0.58 -17.77
N VAL A 116 -11.32 -0.60 -17.77
CA VAL A 116 -10.52 -1.53 -16.94
C VAL A 116 -10.73 -1.23 -15.46
N LEU A 117 -10.70 0.05 -15.06
CA LEU A 117 -10.98 0.45 -13.67
C LEU A 117 -12.35 -0.04 -13.19
N ALA A 118 -13.39 0.07 -14.03
CA ALA A 118 -14.71 -0.44 -13.69
C ALA A 118 -14.70 -1.96 -13.45
N THR A 119 -13.91 -2.72 -14.23
CA THR A 119 -13.74 -4.17 -14.02
C THR A 119 -12.91 -4.53 -12.79
N LEU A 120 -12.25 -3.57 -12.15
CA LEU A 120 -11.53 -3.76 -10.89
C LEU A 120 -12.36 -3.34 -9.67
N GLY A 121 -13.58 -2.83 -9.87
CA GLY A 121 -14.40 -2.23 -8.82
C GLY A 121 -13.82 -0.89 -8.32
N ARG A 122 -13.01 -0.21 -9.15
CA ARG A 122 -12.42 1.11 -8.85
C ARG A 122 -13.35 2.22 -9.33
N THR A 123 -13.49 3.27 -8.51
CA THR A 123 -14.42 4.38 -8.77
C THR A 123 -13.74 5.73 -9.02
N HIS A 124 -12.42 5.80 -8.90
CA HIS A 124 -11.68 7.05 -9.10
C HIS A 124 -11.62 7.42 -10.60
N SER A 125 -11.48 8.72 -10.89
CA SER A 125 -11.24 9.20 -12.26
C SER A 125 -9.73 9.19 -12.56
N PRO A 126 -9.29 8.77 -13.76
CA PRO A 126 -7.89 8.89 -14.19
C PRO A 126 -7.35 10.33 -14.07
N ASP A 127 -8.19 11.35 -14.27
CA ASP A 127 -7.80 12.75 -14.09
C ASP A 127 -7.39 13.08 -12.65
N ASN A 128 -7.89 12.32 -11.68
CA ASN A 128 -7.57 12.52 -10.26
C ASN A 128 -6.15 12.04 -9.96
N VAL A 129 -5.63 11.06 -10.70
CA VAL A 129 -4.23 10.62 -10.61
C VAL A 129 -3.30 11.76 -11.01
N VAL A 130 -3.59 12.45 -12.13
CA VAL A 130 -2.81 13.60 -12.58
C VAL A 130 -2.79 14.70 -11.52
N ARG A 131 -3.96 15.07 -10.98
CA ARG A 131 -4.05 16.09 -9.92
C ARG A 131 -3.34 15.68 -8.64
N ALA A 132 -3.38 14.41 -8.27
CA ALA A 132 -2.66 13.90 -7.12
C ALA A 132 -1.13 13.98 -7.32
N VAL A 133 -0.63 13.65 -8.52
CA VAL A 133 0.80 13.80 -8.87
C VAL A 133 1.24 15.27 -8.85
N ASP A 134 0.41 16.17 -9.36
CA ASP A 134 0.66 17.62 -9.29
C ASP A 134 0.75 18.09 -7.82
N ALA A 135 -0.15 17.63 -6.95
CA ALA A 135 -0.13 17.95 -5.53
C ALA A 135 1.10 17.38 -4.80
N ILE A 136 1.50 16.14 -5.11
CA ILE A 136 2.73 15.50 -4.61
C ILE A 136 3.94 16.36 -4.98
N THR A 137 4.04 16.75 -6.24
CA THR A 137 5.15 17.57 -6.75
C THR A 137 5.15 18.96 -6.11
N ALA A 138 4.00 19.62 -6.02
CA ALA A 138 3.85 20.95 -5.42
C ALA A 138 4.19 20.97 -3.92
N THR A 139 3.99 19.86 -3.21
CA THR A 139 4.35 19.71 -1.79
C THR A 139 5.84 19.36 -1.60
N GLY A 140 6.60 19.17 -2.69
CA GLY A 140 8.05 18.96 -2.67
C GLY A 140 8.47 17.52 -2.34
N PHE A 141 7.59 16.54 -2.55
CA PHE A 141 8.00 15.14 -2.54
C PHE A 141 8.89 14.86 -3.75
N THR A 142 10.08 14.32 -3.51
CA THR A 142 11.03 13.95 -4.57
C THR A 142 10.90 12.49 -4.97
N THR A 143 10.22 11.68 -4.15
CA THR A 143 9.97 10.26 -4.42
C THR A 143 8.49 9.92 -4.16
N PHE A 144 7.90 9.21 -5.11
CA PHE A 144 6.54 8.68 -5.02
C PHE A 144 6.41 7.46 -5.92
N ASN A 145 5.35 6.69 -5.69
CA ASN A 145 5.03 5.49 -6.44
C ASN A 145 3.64 5.60 -7.09
N LEU A 146 3.50 5.01 -8.28
CA LEU A 146 2.20 4.68 -8.85
C LEU A 146 2.02 3.16 -8.86
N ASP A 147 1.02 2.67 -8.13
CA ASP A 147 0.62 1.26 -8.18
C ASP A 147 -0.30 1.05 -9.37
N VAL A 148 0.09 0.19 -10.31
CA VAL A 148 -0.67 -0.22 -11.50
C VAL A 148 -0.94 -1.73 -11.47
N MET A 149 -1.97 -2.17 -12.18
CA MET A 149 -2.44 -3.56 -12.15
C MET A 149 -2.84 -4.01 -13.55
N TYR A 150 -2.37 -5.19 -13.95
CA TYR A 150 -2.61 -5.76 -15.28
C TYR A 150 -3.30 -7.13 -15.21
N GLY A 151 -3.95 -7.53 -16.29
CA GLY A 151 -4.78 -8.73 -16.38
C GLY A 151 -6.26 -8.48 -16.04
N GLY A 152 -6.71 -7.22 -16.11
CA GLY A 152 -8.12 -6.88 -15.92
C GLY A 152 -9.02 -7.48 -17.00
N ALA A 153 -10.27 -7.81 -16.66
CA ALA A 153 -11.21 -8.39 -17.61
C ALA A 153 -11.49 -7.42 -18.78
N GLY A 154 -11.17 -7.84 -20.01
CA GLY A 154 -11.34 -7.00 -21.20
C GLY A 154 -10.24 -5.97 -21.43
N GLU A 155 -9.19 -5.93 -20.60
CA GLU A 155 -8.02 -5.08 -20.82
C GLU A 155 -7.17 -5.61 -21.98
N SER A 156 -6.98 -4.78 -23.00
CA SER A 156 -6.09 -5.10 -24.12
C SER A 156 -4.61 -4.81 -23.80
N LEU A 157 -3.70 -5.34 -24.62
CA LEU A 157 -2.27 -4.99 -24.56
C LEU A 157 -2.05 -3.47 -24.80
N ASP A 158 -2.87 -2.84 -25.65
CA ASP A 158 -2.80 -1.40 -25.93
C ASP A 158 -3.25 -0.58 -24.71
N ASP A 159 -4.29 -1.00 -24.00
CA ASP A 159 -4.72 -0.36 -22.73
C ASP A 159 -3.61 -0.43 -21.67
N TRP A 160 -2.97 -1.58 -21.58
CA TRP A 160 -1.87 -1.79 -20.63
C TRP A 160 -0.65 -0.93 -20.99
N ALA A 161 -0.21 -0.98 -22.25
CA ALA A 161 0.90 -0.15 -22.73
C ALA A 161 0.63 1.35 -22.51
N ALA A 162 -0.61 1.81 -22.76
CA ALA A 162 -1.00 3.19 -22.48
C ALA A 162 -0.97 3.54 -20.99
N THR A 163 -1.35 2.61 -20.11
CA THR A 163 -1.23 2.76 -18.65
C THR A 163 0.24 2.97 -18.25
N VAL A 164 1.14 2.09 -18.69
CA VAL A 164 2.58 2.18 -18.36
C VAL A 164 3.21 3.45 -18.95
N GLN A 165 2.86 3.82 -20.19
CA GLN A 165 3.32 5.06 -20.81
C GLN A 165 2.85 6.30 -20.03
N GLN A 166 1.62 6.28 -19.51
CA GLN A 166 1.14 7.39 -18.67
C GLN A 166 1.92 7.49 -17.36
N VAL A 167 2.28 6.36 -16.74
CA VAL A 167 3.14 6.35 -15.55
C VAL A 167 4.49 7.04 -15.82
N VAL A 168 5.12 6.72 -16.95
CA VAL A 168 6.37 7.36 -17.39
C VAL A 168 6.16 8.85 -17.65
N ALA A 169 5.07 9.22 -18.32
CA ALA A 169 4.73 10.62 -18.63
C ALA A 169 4.46 11.47 -17.37
N LEU A 170 3.88 10.86 -16.33
CA LEU A 170 3.68 11.47 -15.00
C LEU A 170 4.98 11.59 -14.20
N GLY A 171 6.08 11.00 -14.68
CA GLY A 171 7.39 11.14 -14.06
C GLY A 171 7.55 10.39 -12.74
N ALA A 172 6.69 9.41 -12.44
CA ALA A 172 6.74 8.62 -11.22
C ALA A 172 8.09 7.92 -11.07
N PRO A 173 8.91 8.20 -10.05
CA PRO A 173 10.24 7.61 -9.96
C PRO A 173 10.24 6.15 -9.53
N HIS A 174 9.11 5.65 -9.04
CA HIS A 174 8.87 4.25 -8.68
C HIS A 174 7.51 3.80 -9.20
N VAL A 175 7.42 2.53 -9.58
CA VAL A 175 6.22 1.89 -10.10
C VAL A 175 6.10 0.51 -9.49
N SER A 176 4.93 0.19 -8.92
CA SER A 176 4.56 -1.19 -8.63
C SER A 176 3.59 -1.66 -9.70
N ALA A 177 3.93 -2.71 -10.47
CA ALA A 177 3.03 -3.32 -11.43
C ALA A 177 2.68 -4.76 -10.99
N TYR A 178 1.42 -4.95 -10.60
CA TYR A 178 0.93 -6.22 -10.09
C TYR A 178 0.09 -6.96 -11.13
N GLY A 179 0.40 -8.24 -11.33
CA GLY A 179 -0.53 -9.14 -11.99
C GLY A 179 -1.76 -9.34 -11.12
N LEU A 180 -2.95 -9.07 -11.68
CA LEU A 180 -4.21 -9.35 -11.03
C LEU A 180 -4.24 -10.81 -10.57
N THR A 181 -4.47 -11.04 -9.28
CA THR A 181 -4.51 -12.38 -8.69
C THR A 181 -5.90 -12.64 -8.13
N VAL A 182 -6.41 -13.86 -8.31
CA VAL A 182 -7.72 -14.27 -7.79
C VAL A 182 -7.55 -14.81 -6.37
N GLU A 183 -7.96 -14.01 -5.39
CA GLU A 183 -7.85 -14.34 -3.97
C GLU A 183 -9.18 -14.81 -3.39
N ALA A 184 -9.15 -15.85 -2.56
CA ALA A 184 -10.34 -16.38 -1.92
C ALA A 184 -11.05 -15.32 -1.05
N GLY A 185 -12.38 -15.27 -1.12
CA GLY A 185 -13.18 -14.30 -0.35
C GLY A 185 -13.21 -12.88 -0.93
N THR A 186 -12.82 -12.73 -2.20
CA THR A 186 -12.97 -11.49 -2.98
C THR A 186 -14.15 -11.60 -3.96
N ALA A 187 -14.70 -10.47 -4.40
CA ALA A 187 -15.79 -10.47 -5.38
C ALA A 187 -15.34 -11.02 -6.75
N LEU A 188 -14.05 -10.88 -7.07
CA LEU A 188 -13.42 -11.45 -8.26
C LEU A 188 -13.39 -12.99 -8.22
N ALA A 189 -13.14 -13.60 -7.05
CA ALA A 189 -13.14 -15.05 -6.91
C ALA A 189 -14.48 -15.70 -7.30
N ASP A 190 -15.59 -15.01 -7.01
CA ASP A 190 -16.94 -15.47 -7.34
C ASP A 190 -17.34 -15.24 -8.81
N GLN A 191 -16.46 -14.64 -9.64
CA GLN A 191 -16.75 -14.27 -11.03
C GLN A 191 -15.72 -14.84 -12.02
N PRO A 192 -15.76 -16.15 -12.33
CA PRO A 192 -14.80 -16.81 -13.22
C PRO A 192 -14.63 -16.18 -14.61
N ALA A 193 -15.68 -15.56 -15.14
CA ALA A 193 -15.63 -14.87 -16.44
C ALA A 193 -14.72 -13.62 -16.44
N ARG A 194 -14.29 -13.15 -15.26
CA ARG A 194 -13.39 -12.01 -15.09
C ARG A 194 -11.98 -12.42 -14.64
N HIS A 195 -11.71 -13.73 -14.54
CA HIS A 195 -10.40 -14.20 -14.10
C HIS A 195 -9.33 -13.86 -15.15
N PRO A 196 -8.12 -13.48 -14.71
CA PRO A 196 -7.02 -13.18 -15.61
C PRO A 196 -6.59 -14.44 -16.36
N ASN A 197 -5.92 -14.24 -17.49
CA ASN A 197 -5.28 -15.31 -18.26
C ASN A 197 -3.76 -15.21 -18.09
N ASP A 198 -3.11 -16.31 -17.73
CA ASP A 198 -1.67 -16.32 -17.41
C ASP A 198 -0.78 -15.95 -18.62
N ASP A 199 -1.13 -16.40 -19.83
CA ASP A 199 -0.38 -16.05 -21.05
C ASP A 199 -0.51 -14.56 -21.38
N ASP A 200 -1.72 -13.98 -21.26
CA ASP A 200 -1.94 -12.53 -21.40
C ASP A 200 -1.18 -11.72 -20.34
N GLN A 201 -1.12 -12.22 -19.10
CA GLN A 201 -0.33 -11.59 -18.04
C GLN A 201 1.16 -11.66 -18.27
N ALA A 202 1.67 -12.74 -18.87
CA ALA A 202 3.07 -12.86 -19.26
C ALA A 202 3.43 -11.82 -20.35
N ASP A 203 2.61 -11.71 -21.40
CA ASP A 203 2.80 -10.69 -22.44
C ASP A 203 2.78 -9.26 -21.85
N LYS A 204 1.88 -8.99 -20.90
CA LYS A 204 1.79 -7.69 -20.20
C LYS A 204 3.00 -7.44 -19.29
N TYR A 205 3.57 -8.47 -18.68
CA TYR A 205 4.80 -8.35 -17.90
C TYR A 205 5.97 -7.90 -18.78
N ASP A 206 6.15 -8.52 -19.94
CA ASP A 206 7.20 -8.13 -20.89
C ASP A 206 7.02 -6.68 -21.38
N ILE A 207 5.78 -6.26 -21.65
CA ILE A 207 5.46 -4.88 -22.03
C ILE A 207 5.88 -3.86 -20.96
N VAL A 208 5.58 -4.14 -19.68
CA VAL A 208 5.93 -3.18 -18.62
C VAL A 208 7.43 -3.13 -18.39
N ASP A 209 8.12 -4.27 -18.45
CA ASP A 209 9.58 -4.31 -18.32
C ASP A 209 10.27 -3.57 -19.47
N ASP A 210 9.83 -3.78 -20.72
CA ASP A 210 10.38 -3.11 -21.89
C ASP A 210 10.19 -1.58 -21.83
N ILE A 211 8.97 -1.11 -21.53
CA ILE A 211 8.66 0.32 -21.48
C ILE A 211 9.40 1.01 -20.34
N LEU A 212 9.37 0.43 -19.14
CA LEU A 212 10.03 1.02 -17.97
C LEU A 212 11.56 0.92 -18.09
N GLY A 213 12.09 -0.19 -18.60
CA GLY A 213 13.52 -0.35 -18.89
C GLY A 213 14.04 0.69 -19.88
N ALA A 214 13.30 0.92 -20.98
CA ALA A 214 13.61 1.97 -21.95
C ALA A 214 13.56 3.39 -21.35
N ALA A 215 12.74 3.60 -20.32
CA ALA A 215 12.64 4.86 -19.58
C ALA A 215 13.67 4.98 -18.41
N GLY A 216 14.58 4.02 -18.26
CA GLY A 216 15.67 4.05 -17.29
C GLY A 216 15.30 3.57 -15.88
N TYR A 217 14.21 2.83 -15.74
CA TYR A 217 13.85 2.15 -14.50
C TYR A 217 14.58 0.80 -14.45
N VAL A 218 14.83 0.32 -13.23
CA VAL A 218 15.42 -0.99 -12.95
C VAL A 218 14.37 -1.85 -12.26
N ASN A 219 14.10 -3.04 -12.81
CA ASN A 219 13.36 -4.07 -12.11
C ASN A 219 14.22 -4.60 -10.95
N TYR A 220 13.83 -4.30 -9.71
CA TYR A 220 14.65 -4.64 -8.53
C TYR A 220 14.06 -5.78 -7.69
N GLU A 221 12.77 -6.10 -7.89
CA GLU A 221 12.11 -7.32 -7.46
C GLU A 221 10.92 -7.63 -8.38
N ILE A 222 10.10 -8.64 -8.05
CA ILE A 222 9.12 -9.22 -8.99
C ILE A 222 8.11 -8.22 -9.55
N SER A 223 7.62 -7.27 -8.75
CA SER A 223 6.48 -6.41 -9.10
C SER A 223 6.80 -4.92 -9.08
N ASN A 224 8.06 -4.50 -9.00
CA ASN A 224 8.47 -3.12 -8.77
C ASN A 224 9.68 -2.74 -9.61
N TRP A 225 9.54 -1.55 -10.19
CA TRP A 225 10.54 -0.88 -11.01
C TRP A 225 10.81 0.49 -10.40
N ALA A 226 12.07 0.88 -10.34
CA ALA A 226 12.44 2.19 -9.81
C ALA A 226 13.56 2.82 -10.62
N LYS A 227 13.57 4.14 -10.70
CA LYS A 227 14.79 4.87 -11.03
C LYS A 227 15.81 4.65 -9.92
N PRO A 228 17.12 4.57 -10.23
CA PRO A 228 18.14 4.33 -9.20
C PRO A 228 18.03 5.30 -8.02
N GLY A 229 17.97 4.77 -6.80
CA GLY A 229 17.83 5.55 -5.56
C GLY A 229 16.39 5.81 -5.11
N HIS A 230 15.39 5.31 -5.84
CA HIS A 230 13.97 5.41 -5.49
C HIS A 230 13.33 4.08 -5.11
N GLU A 231 14.12 3.02 -4.94
CA GLU A 231 13.68 1.69 -4.54
C GLU A 231 12.99 1.72 -3.16
N CYS A 232 11.93 0.92 -2.99
CA CYS A 232 11.26 0.81 -1.70
C CYS A 232 12.08 0.00 -0.69
N LYS A 233 12.51 0.64 0.40
CA LYS A 233 13.28 -0.05 1.46
C LYS A 233 12.46 -1.17 2.09
N LEU A 234 11.17 -0.96 2.35
CA LEU A 234 10.35 -1.99 2.99
C LEU A 234 10.02 -3.16 2.05
N ASN A 235 9.81 -2.93 0.75
CA ASN A 235 9.62 -4.03 -0.21
C ASN A 235 10.90 -4.89 -0.28
N ALA A 236 12.08 -4.25 -0.34
CA ALA A 236 13.36 -4.96 -0.33
C ALA A 236 13.54 -5.80 0.94
N ILE A 237 13.12 -5.29 2.11
CA ILE A 237 13.16 -6.03 3.38
C ILE A 237 12.29 -7.29 3.33
N TYR A 238 11.10 -7.23 2.70
CA TYR A 238 10.23 -8.40 2.58
C TYR A 238 10.90 -9.49 1.74
N TRP A 239 11.44 -9.14 0.58
CA TRP A 239 12.11 -10.09 -0.32
C TRP A 239 13.42 -10.65 0.22
N SER A 240 14.13 -9.88 1.04
CA SER A 240 15.35 -10.35 1.68
C SER A 240 15.10 -11.18 2.95
N GLY A 241 13.84 -11.41 3.35
CA GLY A 241 13.50 -12.06 4.62
C GLY A 241 13.96 -11.28 5.84
N GLY A 242 14.04 -9.95 5.74
CA GLY A 242 14.50 -9.09 6.83
C GLY A 242 13.47 -8.93 7.95
N ASN A 243 13.91 -8.32 9.06
CA ASN A 243 13.05 -8.09 10.21
C ASN A 243 12.15 -6.86 10.01
N TYR A 244 10.86 -7.02 10.30
CA TYR A 244 9.89 -5.93 10.34
C TYR A 244 8.84 -6.17 11.43
N ALA A 245 8.50 -5.10 12.15
CA ALA A 245 7.34 -5.06 13.03
C ALA A 245 6.09 -4.58 12.27
N GLY A 246 4.93 -5.10 12.67
CA GLY A 246 3.60 -4.71 12.18
C GLY A 246 2.74 -4.16 13.30
N PHE A 247 2.01 -3.08 13.03
CA PHE A 247 1.08 -2.44 13.95
C PHE A 247 -0.30 -2.23 13.32
N GLY A 248 -1.35 -2.31 14.13
CA GLY A 248 -2.74 -2.27 13.69
C GLY A 248 -3.36 -3.66 13.47
N SER A 249 -4.67 -3.70 13.26
CA SER A 249 -5.39 -4.93 12.94
C SER A 249 -4.85 -5.58 11.67
N ALA A 250 -4.77 -6.91 11.62
CA ALA A 250 -4.25 -7.70 10.51
C ALA A 250 -2.79 -7.40 10.10
N ALA A 251 -2.08 -6.51 10.81
CA ALA A 251 -0.68 -6.23 10.52
C ALA A 251 0.16 -7.48 10.78
N HIS A 252 1.10 -7.74 9.87
CA HIS A 252 2.04 -8.84 9.98
C HIS A 252 3.40 -8.33 10.44
N ALA A 253 4.14 -9.18 11.13
CA ALA A 253 5.52 -8.97 11.54
C ALA A 253 6.37 -10.19 11.18
N HIS A 254 7.64 -9.96 10.93
CA HIS A 254 8.65 -11.01 10.79
C HIS A 254 9.87 -10.62 11.63
N VAL A 255 10.26 -11.46 12.58
CA VAL A 255 11.45 -11.24 13.41
C VAL A 255 12.18 -12.57 13.58
N ASP A 256 13.40 -12.64 13.05
CA ASP A 256 14.33 -13.76 13.21
C ASP A 256 13.69 -15.13 12.89
N GLY A 257 13.03 -15.20 11.72
CA GLY A 257 12.34 -16.41 11.27
C GLY A 257 10.95 -16.62 11.87
N ARG A 258 10.47 -15.74 12.75
CA ARG A 258 9.11 -15.83 13.31
C ARG A 258 8.17 -14.86 12.60
N ARG A 259 7.14 -15.38 11.92
CA ARG A 259 6.05 -14.56 11.35
C ARG A 259 4.88 -14.52 12.31
N SER A 260 4.36 -13.34 12.64
CA SER A 260 3.10 -13.19 13.39
C SER A 260 2.17 -12.19 12.76
N TRP A 261 0.91 -12.24 13.18
CA TRP A 261 -0.12 -11.33 12.73
C TRP A 261 -1.10 -10.96 13.83
N ASN A 262 -1.53 -9.70 13.80
CA ASN A 262 -2.55 -9.18 14.69
C ASN A 262 -3.96 -9.67 14.30
N VAL A 263 -4.88 -9.59 15.26
CA VAL A 263 -6.31 -9.86 15.03
C VAL A 263 -6.83 -9.11 13.82
N ARG A 264 -7.67 -9.78 13.00
CA ARG A 264 -8.07 -9.27 11.69
C ARG A 264 -8.97 -8.04 11.75
N THR A 265 -9.87 -7.94 12.73
CA THR A 265 -10.91 -6.89 12.76
C THR A 265 -10.51 -5.70 13.64
N PRO A 266 -10.85 -4.46 13.22
CA PRO A 266 -10.54 -3.25 14.00
C PRO A 266 -11.27 -3.24 15.34
N ASP A 267 -12.50 -3.74 15.43
CA ASP A 267 -13.26 -3.81 16.69
C ASP A 267 -12.53 -4.66 17.74
N ARG A 268 -12.04 -5.85 17.33
CA ARG A 268 -11.31 -6.76 18.22
C ARG A 268 -9.95 -6.19 18.60
N PHE A 269 -9.29 -5.52 17.66
CA PHE A 269 -8.03 -4.82 17.90
C PHE A 269 -8.20 -3.76 18.99
N ILE A 270 -9.20 -2.87 18.86
CA ILE A 270 -9.52 -1.84 19.85
C ILE A 270 -9.75 -2.48 21.23
N GLU A 271 -10.64 -3.48 21.31
CA GLU A 271 -10.98 -4.16 22.58
C GLU A 271 -9.74 -4.75 23.28
N LEU A 272 -8.82 -5.34 22.53
CA LEU A 272 -7.59 -5.91 23.08
C LEU A 272 -6.67 -4.82 23.64
N ILE A 273 -6.43 -3.77 22.86
CA ILE A 273 -5.51 -2.71 23.24
C ILE A 273 -6.06 -1.91 24.44
N GLU A 274 -7.35 -1.58 24.45
CA GLU A 274 -7.98 -0.89 25.59
C GLU A 274 -7.94 -1.73 26.87
N ALA A 275 -8.05 -3.05 26.74
CA ALA A 275 -7.93 -3.99 27.87
C ALA A 275 -6.47 -4.25 28.32
N GLY A 276 -5.47 -3.59 27.73
CA GLY A 276 -4.07 -3.81 28.09
C GLY A 276 -3.48 -5.12 27.58
N ARG A 277 -4.12 -5.77 26.60
CA ARG A 277 -3.69 -7.06 26.03
C ARG A 277 -2.98 -6.88 24.69
N PRO A 278 -2.07 -7.81 24.31
CA PRO A 278 -1.47 -7.80 22.97
C PRO A 278 -2.52 -8.09 21.89
N ALA A 279 -2.33 -7.51 20.71
CA ALA A 279 -3.18 -7.71 19.54
C ALA A 279 -2.81 -8.94 18.71
N GLU A 280 -1.68 -9.60 19.00
CA GLU A 280 -1.22 -10.79 18.29
C GLU A 280 -2.30 -11.88 18.33
N SER A 281 -2.74 -12.33 17.16
CA SER A 281 -3.72 -13.39 17.02
C SER A 281 -3.07 -14.77 16.99
N SER A 282 -1.98 -14.90 16.23
CA SER A 282 -1.25 -16.15 16.04
C SER A 282 0.12 -15.87 15.40
N PHE A 283 0.94 -16.91 15.32
CA PHE A 283 2.25 -16.87 14.69
C PHE A 283 2.64 -18.23 14.13
N GLU A 284 3.71 -18.23 13.35
CA GLU A 284 4.45 -19.41 12.89
C GLU A 284 5.96 -19.15 12.97
N VAL A 285 6.74 -20.23 12.97
CA VAL A 285 8.21 -20.19 12.92
C VAL A 285 8.64 -20.84 11.62
N LEU A 286 9.36 -20.08 10.81
CA LEU A 286 9.95 -20.53 9.56
C LEU A 286 11.08 -21.51 9.87
N ASP A 287 11.05 -22.65 9.20
CA ASP A 287 12.13 -23.63 9.23
C ASP A 287 12.97 -23.52 7.95
N ALA A 288 14.04 -24.30 7.84
CA ALA A 288 14.89 -24.25 6.64
C ALA A 288 14.19 -24.72 5.35
N ALA A 289 12.99 -25.31 5.46
CA ALA A 289 12.21 -25.82 4.33
C ALA A 289 11.07 -24.86 3.92
N THR A 290 10.86 -23.78 4.67
CA THR A 290 9.78 -22.78 4.51
C THR A 290 10.36 -21.38 4.38
#